data_AF-A0A2X3KHB1-F1
#
_entry.id   AF-A0A2X3KHB1-F1
#
_cell.length_a   1.000
_cell.length_b   1.000
_cell.length_c   1.000
_cell.angle_alpha   90.00
_cell.angle_beta   90.00
_cell.angle_gamma   90.00
#
_symmetry.space_group_name_H-M   'P 1'
#
loop_
_entity.id
_entity.type
_entity.pdbx_description
1 polymer ?
#
loop_
_entity_poly.entity_id
_entity_poly.type
_entity_poly.pdbx_seq_one_letter_code
_entity_poly.pdbx_strand_id
1 'polypeptide(L)'
;MASLLAFLAVRFNIAPNLNEIIIGSLMPLVPGLAITNSLRDIIAGDLVSGSAKFIEAFLIAVGIAIGSASILSILINHYGGMSI
;
A
#
# COMPACT_ATOMS: atom_id res chain seq x y z
N MET A 1 -3.94 -4.86 7.41
CA MET A 1 -3.06 -5.42 8.46
C MET A 1 -2.07 -4.36 8.97
N ALA A 2 -1.24 -3.79 8.09
CA ALA A 2 -0.32 -2.69 8.46
C ALA A 2 -1.03 -1.50 9.15
N SER A 3 -2.19 -1.08 8.64
CA SER A 3 -2.98 0.04 9.20
C SER A 3 -3.53 -0.26 10.61
N LEU A 4 -3.81 -1.52 10.93
CA LEU A 4 -4.26 -1.94 12.27
C LEU A 4 -3.09 -1.95 13.27
N LEU A 5 -1.94 -2.46 12.84
CA LEU A 5 -0.71 -2.46 13.64
C LEU A 5 -0.24 -1.02 13.91
N ALA A 6 -0.35 -0.13 12.93
CA ALA A 6 -0.06 1.29 13.08
C ALA A 6 -0.93 1.93 14.18
N PHE A 7 -2.22 1.63 14.18
CA PHE A 7 -3.14 2.14 15.21
C PHE A 7 -2.80 1.62 16.61
N LEU A 8 -2.49 0.33 16.75
CA LEU A 8 -2.07 -0.24 18.04
C LEU A 8 -0.76 0.38 18.53
N ALA A 9 0.21 0.59 17.65
CA ALA A 9 1.50 1.21 18.00
C ALA A 9 1.35 2.65 18.53
N VAL A 10 0.46 3.45 17.92
CA VAL A 10 0.11 4.79 18.41
C VAL A 10 -0.60 4.72 19.76
N ARG A 11 -1.51 3.74 19.95
CA ARG A 11 -2.21 3.53 21.24
C ARG A 11 -1.25 3.21 22.39
N PHE A 12 -0.17 2.49 22.12
CA PHE A 12 0.86 2.14 23.11
C PHE A 12 1.98 3.19 23.24
N ASN A 13 1.84 4.37 22.61
CA ASN A 13 2.84 5.46 22.62
C ASN A 13 4.22 5.05 22.05
N ILE A 14 4.28 3.99 21.25
CA ILE A 14 5.53 3.47 20.65
C ILE A 14 5.94 4.30 19.43
N ALA A 15 4.98 4.98 18.79
CA ALA A 15 5.21 5.76 17.58
C ALA A 15 4.50 7.13 17.65
N PRO A 16 5.17 8.21 17.22
CA PRO A 16 4.69 9.57 17.42
C PRO A 16 3.52 9.93 16.49
N ASN A 17 3.51 9.40 15.26
CA ASN A 17 2.56 9.81 14.23
C ASN A 17 2.02 8.62 13.44
N LEU A 18 0.69 8.46 13.39
CA LEU A 18 0.02 7.45 12.58
C LEU A 18 0.40 7.58 11.08
N ASN A 19 0.56 8.81 10.59
CA ASN A 19 0.93 9.11 9.21
C ASN A 19 2.29 8.54 8.82
N GLU A 20 3.29 8.61 9.71
CA GLU A 20 4.64 8.09 9.44
C GLU A 20 4.64 6.56 9.32
N ILE A 21 3.86 5.88 10.15
CA ILE A 21 3.74 4.41 10.10
C ILE A 21 2.99 3.97 8.83
N ILE A 22 1.92 4.69 8.46
CA ILE A 22 1.16 4.40 7.24
C ILE A 22 2.07 4.56 6.02
N ILE A 23 2.76 5.69 5.88
CA ILE A 23 3.67 5.94 4.75
C ILE A 23 4.80 4.91 4.74
N GLY A 24 5.45 4.65 5.88
CA GLY A 24 6.54 3.69 6.00
C GLY A 24 6.13 2.24 5.71
N SER A 25 4.88 1.87 6.00
CA SER A 25 4.35 0.53 5.70
C SER A 25 3.88 0.36 4.26
N LEU A 26 3.45 1.44 3.61
CA LEU A 26 2.98 1.42 2.22
C LEU A 26 4.13 1.51 1.21
N MET A 27 5.20 2.24 1.53
CA MET A 27 6.31 2.50 0.60
C MET A 27 7.01 1.23 0.06
N PRO A 28 7.29 0.17 0.86
CA PRO A 28 7.89 -1.07 0.35
C PRO A 28 6.92 -1.92 -0.49
N LEU A 29 5.62 -1.71 -0.31
CA LEU A 29 4.55 -2.49 -0.94
C LEU A 29 4.23 -2.01 -2.36
N VAL A 30 4.77 -0.87 -2.77
CA VAL A 30 4.57 -0.36 -4.14
C VAL A 30 5.39 -1.24 -5.10
N PRO A 31 4.76 -1.90 -6.09
CA PRO A 31 5.45 -2.76 -7.04
C PRO A 31 6.19 -1.95 -8.11
N GLY A 32 6.84 -0.85 -7.71
CA GLY A 32 7.49 0.10 -8.61
C GLY A 32 8.50 -0.59 -9.52
N LEU A 33 9.35 -1.47 -8.97
CA LEU A 33 10.32 -2.24 -9.75
C LEU A 33 9.65 -3.19 -10.76
N ALA A 34 8.52 -3.81 -10.40
CA ALA A 34 7.79 -4.70 -11.30
C ALA A 34 7.15 -3.91 -12.46
N ILE A 35 6.61 -2.73 -12.17
CA ILE A 35 6.10 -1.81 -13.20
C ILE A 35 7.24 -1.36 -14.13
N THR A 36 8.37 -0.90 -13.59
CA THR A 36 9.49 -0.45 -14.41
C THR A 36 10.08 -1.58 -15.27
N ASN A 37 10.17 -2.80 -14.73
CA ASN A 37 10.63 -3.97 -15.48
C ASN A 37 9.64 -4.39 -16.57
N SER A 38 8.34 -4.36 -16.28
CA SER A 38 7.32 -4.63 -17.31
C SER A 38 7.37 -3.63 -18.46
N LEU A 39 7.62 -2.35 -18.15
CA LEU A 39 7.76 -1.30 -19.16
C LEU A 39 9.03 -1.50 -20.00
N ARG A 40 10.14 -1.95 -19.38
CA ARG A 40 11.36 -2.33 -20.10
C ARG A 40 11.10 -3.45 -21.10
N ASP A 41 10.38 -4.50 -20.69
CA ASP A 41 10.07 -5.64 -21.56
C ASP A 41 9.17 -5.20 -22.74
N ILE A 42 8.19 -4.32 -22.49
CA ILE A 42 7.37 -3.69 -23.55
C ILE A 42 8.25 -2.90 -24.54
N ILE A 43 9.16 -2.06 -24.03
CA ILE A 43 10.07 -1.25 -24.86
C ILE A 43 11.04 -2.14 -25.65
N ALA A 44 11.46 -3.28 -25.09
CA ALA A 44 12.32 -4.27 -25.74
C ALA A 44 11.60 -5.11 -26.80
N GLY A 45 10.28 -4.94 -26.96
CA GLY A 45 9.46 -5.65 -27.96
C GLY A 45 8.79 -6.93 -27.43
N ASP A 46 8.99 -7.29 -26.16
CA ASP A 46 8.28 -8.40 -25.52
C ASP A 46 6.98 -7.90 -24.85
N LEU A 47 5.98 -7.68 -25.70
CA LEU A 47 4.68 -7.15 -25.28
C LEU A 47 3.88 -8.15 -24.43
N VAL A 48 4.05 -9.46 -24.66
CA VAL A 48 3.30 -10.51 -23.94
C VAL A 48 3.82 -10.62 -22.50
N SER A 49 5.14 -10.73 -22.31
CA SER A 49 5.76 -10.76 -20.98
C SER A 49 5.54 -9.44 -20.24
N GLY A 50 5.71 -8.31 -20.94
CA GLY A 50 5.54 -6.98 -20.37
C GLY A 50 4.11 -6.71 -19.90
N SER A 51 3.11 -6.97 -20.73
CA SER A 51 1.69 -6.77 -20.34
C SER A 51 1.26 -7.68 -19.19
N ALA A 52 1.69 -8.95 -19.16
CA ALA A 52 1.38 -9.87 -18.08
C ALA A 52 1.93 -9.39 -16.73
N LYS A 53 3.23 -9.03 -16.68
CA LYS A 53 3.88 -8.49 -15.48
C LYS A 53 3.28 -7.16 -15.03
N PHE A 54 2.89 -6.31 -15.98
CA PHE A 54 2.22 -5.04 -15.68
C PHE A 54 0.87 -5.27 -15.00
N ILE A 55 0.04 -6.16 -15.54
CA ILE A 55 -1.28 -6.49 -14.98
C ILE A 55 -1.13 -7.11 -13.59
N GLU A 56 -0.19 -8.03 -13.41
CA GLU A 56 0.09 -8.63 -12.10
C GLU A 56 0.48 -7.55 -11.06
N ALA A 57 1.46 -6.70 -11.39
CA ALA A 57 1.90 -5.61 -10.53
C ALA A 57 0.76 -4.62 -10.23
N PHE A 58 -0.07 -4.31 -11.23
CA PHE A 58 -1.21 -3.42 -11.10
C PHE A 58 -2.27 -3.99 -10.15
N LEU A 59 -2.66 -5.26 -10.31
CA LEU A 59 -3.64 -5.91 -9.44
C LEU A 59 -3.16 -6.00 -7.98
N ILE A 60 -1.86 -6.27 -7.78
CA ILE A 60 -1.24 -6.26 -6.44
C ILE A 60 -1.32 -4.86 -5.83
N ALA A 61 -0.94 -3.82 -6.58
CA ALA A 61 -0.99 -2.43 -6.10
C ALA A 61 -2.41 -2.01 -5.71
N VAL A 62 -3.39 -2.33 -6.55
CA VAL A 62 -4.81 -2.02 -6.30
C VAL A 62 -5.33 -2.79 -5.08
N GLY A 63 -5.01 -4.07 -4.96
CA GLY A 63 -5.41 -4.89 -3.80
C GLY A 63 -4.87 -4.33 -2.48
N ILE A 64 -3.60 -3.93 -2.47
CA ILE A 64 -2.97 -3.30 -1.30
C ILE A 64 -3.62 -1.95 -0.97
N ALA A 65 -3.84 -1.10 -1.99
CA ALA A 65 -4.46 0.21 -1.81
C ALA A 65 -5.86 0.10 -1.20
N ILE A 66 -6.71 -0.76 -1.76
CA ILE A 66 -8.08 -0.99 -1.27
C ILE A 66 -8.05 -1.59 0.15
N GLY A 67 -7.21 -2.60 0.39
CA GLY A 67 -7.11 -3.26 1.70
C GLY A 67 -6.62 -2.32 2.81
N SER A 68 -5.65 -1.45 2.51
CA SER A 68 -5.15 -0.47 3.48
C SER A 68 -6.15 0.67 3.72
N ALA A 69 -6.71 1.23 2.64
CA ALA A 69 -7.65 2.35 2.71
C ALA A 69 -8.97 1.96 3.41
N SER A 70 -9.51 0.76 3.13
CA SER A 70 -10.73 0.27 3.77
C SER A 70 -10.58 0.14 5.29
N ILE A 71 -9.47 -0.46 5.77
CA ILE A 71 -9.20 -0.60 7.21
C ILE A 71 -9.04 0.77 7.85
N LEU A 72 -8.27 1.67 7.23
CA LEU A 72 -8.09 3.03 7.73
C LEU A 72 -9.43 3.77 7.82
N SER A 73 -10.27 3.68 6.80
CA SER A 73 -11.57 4.34 6.77
C SER A 73 -12.53 3.78 7.83
N ILE A 74 -12.56 2.47 8.05
CA ILE A 74 -13.35 1.83 9.12
C ILE A 74 -12.86 2.28 10.49
N LEU A 75 -11.55 2.30 10.69
CA LEU A 75 -10.92 2.69 11.95
C LEU A 75 -11.19 4.16 12.28
N ILE A 76 -11.07 5.06 11.31
CA ILE A 76 -11.43 6.47 11.46
C ILE A 76 -12.91 6.62 11.77
N ASN A 77 -13.80 5.88 11.10
CA ASN A 77 -15.24 5.98 11.39
C ASN A 77 -15.62 5.44 12.77
N HIS A 78 -14.90 4.42 13.28
CA HIS A 78 -15.20 3.81 14.58
C HIS A 78 -14.53 4.53 15.77
N TYR A 79 -13.34 5.10 15.58
CA TYR A 79 -12.56 5.78 16.62
C TYR A 79 -12.50 7.31 16.47
N GLY A 80 -12.93 7.87 15.34
CA GLY A 80 -12.85 9.30 15.00
C GLY A 80 -13.80 10.24 15.77
N GLY A 81 -14.47 9.75 16.81
CA GLY A 81 -15.06 10.59 17.86
C GLY A 81 -14.06 11.01 18.94
N MET A 82 -12.88 10.40 19.01
CA MET A 82 -11.76 10.86 19.82
C MET A 82 -10.67 11.32 18.87
N SER A 83 -10.46 12.64 18.83
CA SER A 83 -9.39 13.31 18.11
C SER A 83 -8.07 12.54 18.27
N ILE A 84 -7.62 11.97 17.15
CA ILE A 84 -6.20 11.96 16.83
C ILE A 84 -5.68 13.40 16.71
#